data_AF-A0A762XRI0-F1
#
_entry.id   AF-A0A762XRI0-F1
#
_cell.length_a   1.000
_cell.length_b   1.000
_cell.length_c   1.000
_cell.angle_alpha   90.00
_cell.angle_beta   90.00
_cell.angle_gamma   90.00
#
_symmetry.space_group_name_H-M   'P 1'
#
loop_
_entity.id
_entity.type
_entity.pdbx_description
1 polymer ?
#
loop_
_entity_poly.entity_id
_entity_poly.type
_entity_poly.pdbx_seq_one_letter_code
_entity_poly.pdbx_strand_id
1 'polypeptide(L)'
;MYYNSIEFFNPGGLADNLTIDQLLREDYSPWARNKRISATFKEAHFIEKYGSGIKRIQEGFASYGLRPPVFENFQHGFRVIVSSKLLFESNEGVSEGVNLLFNQIRTNPGKRAPFLVNELLVPVKIVERWLKILRDDHKIEFRGAPKSGGYWLK
;
A
#
# COMPACT_ATOMS: atom_id res chain seq x y z
N MET A 1 13.01 -12.88 -17.96
CA MET A 1 12.57 -11.52 -17.58
C MET A 1 11.20 -11.68 -16.95
N TYR A 2 11.08 -11.58 -15.63
CA TYR A 2 9.78 -11.77 -14.96
C TYR A 2 9.03 -10.45 -14.96
N TYR A 3 7.81 -10.45 -15.48
CA TYR A 3 6.91 -9.31 -15.38
C TYR A 3 6.48 -9.18 -13.92
N ASN A 4 7.00 -8.18 -13.22
CA ASN A 4 6.61 -7.85 -11.86
C ASN A 4 5.31 -7.03 -11.81
N SER A 5 4.52 -7.07 -12.88
CA SER A 5 3.29 -6.30 -13.02
C SER A 5 2.26 -7.05 -13.85
N ILE A 6 0.99 -6.84 -13.51
CA ILE A 6 -0.17 -7.33 -14.27
C ILE A 6 -0.97 -6.10 -14.70
N GLU A 7 -1.39 -6.08 -15.96
CA GLU A 7 -2.24 -5.05 -16.54
C GLU A 7 -3.63 -5.63 -16.83
N PHE A 8 -4.66 -4.95 -16.37
CA PHE A 8 -6.05 -5.22 -16.70
C PHE A 8 -6.60 -4.07 -17.53
N PHE A 9 -7.12 -4.37 -18.72
CA PHE A 9 -7.77 -3.39 -19.58
C PHE A 9 -9.22 -3.79 -19.84
N ASN A 10 -10.15 -2.88 -19.58
CA ASN A 10 -11.57 -3.06 -19.85
C ASN A 10 -12.06 -1.97 -20.83
N PRO A 11 -12.63 -2.33 -21.98
CA PRO A 11 -13.24 -1.35 -22.88
C PRO A 11 -14.41 -0.61 -22.19
N GLY A 12 -14.48 0.70 -22.41
CA GLY A 12 -15.38 1.61 -21.68
C GLY A 12 -14.73 2.14 -20.40
N GLY A 13 -14.53 3.46 -20.34
CA GLY A 13 -13.95 4.14 -19.18
C GLY A 13 -14.89 4.19 -17.98
N LEU A 14 -14.53 5.00 -16.97
CA LEU A 14 -15.45 5.37 -15.90
C LEU A 14 -16.69 6.09 -16.44
N ALA A 15 -17.77 6.14 -15.65
CA ALA A 15 -18.95 6.91 -16.01
C ALA A 15 -18.57 8.38 -16.22
N ASP A 16 -19.22 9.08 -17.15
CA ASP A 16 -18.80 10.43 -17.58
C ASP A 16 -18.78 11.46 -16.44
N ASN A 17 -19.47 11.18 -15.33
CA ASN A 17 -19.54 12.00 -14.13
C ASN A 17 -18.60 11.53 -13.00
N LEU A 18 -17.74 10.53 -13.24
CA LEU A 18 -16.84 9.96 -12.23
C LEU A 18 -15.38 10.10 -12.66
N THR A 19 -14.62 10.85 -11.86
CA THR A 19 -13.18 11.01 -12.05
C THR A 19 -12.38 9.92 -11.33
N ILE A 20 -11.12 9.73 -11.75
CA ILE A 20 -10.19 8.84 -11.04
C ILE A 20 -9.99 9.28 -9.59
N ASP A 21 -9.86 10.59 -9.34
CA ASP A 21 -9.68 11.12 -8.00
C ASP A 21 -10.88 10.80 -7.08
N GLN A 22 -12.10 11.01 -7.56
CA GLN A 22 -13.32 10.62 -6.84
C GLN A 22 -13.39 9.11 -6.58
N LEU A 23 -13.00 8.28 -7.57
CA LEU A 23 -12.94 6.83 -7.42
C LEU A 23 -12.00 6.43 -6.26
N LEU A 24 -10.82 7.04 -6.20
CA LEU A 24 -9.80 6.74 -5.18
C LEU A 24 -10.17 7.28 -3.79
N ARG A 25 -10.92 8.39 -3.73
CA ARG A 25 -11.38 9.01 -2.48
C ARG A 25 -12.69 8.43 -1.96
N GLU A 26 -13.30 7.50 -2.69
CA GLU A 26 -14.65 7.00 -2.43
C GLU A 26 -15.71 8.13 -2.42
N ASP A 27 -15.44 9.24 -3.10
CA ASP A 27 -16.32 10.41 -3.18
C ASP A 27 -17.24 10.29 -4.41
N TYR A 28 -18.07 9.25 -4.41
CA TYR A 28 -19.05 9.01 -5.46
C TYR A 28 -20.21 8.14 -4.98
N SER A 29 -21.35 8.26 -5.65
CA SER A 29 -22.47 7.34 -5.43
C SER A 29 -22.23 6.05 -6.22
N PRO A 30 -22.19 4.87 -5.57
CA PRO A 30 -21.97 3.61 -6.27
C PRO A 30 -23.06 3.34 -7.29
N TRP A 31 -22.66 3.17 -8.56
CA TRP A 31 -23.58 2.95 -9.66
C TRP A 31 -23.07 1.87 -10.61
N ALA A 32 -23.96 0.98 -11.04
CA ALA A 32 -23.65 -0.10 -11.97
C ALA A 32 -24.25 0.21 -13.36
N ARG A 33 -23.40 0.19 -14.41
CA ARG A 33 -23.82 0.35 -15.81
C ARG A 33 -24.88 -0.69 -16.19
N ASN A 34 -24.66 -1.96 -15.81
CA ASN A 34 -25.61 -3.04 -16.02
C ASN A 34 -26.07 -3.62 -14.69
N LYS A 35 -27.28 -3.24 -14.26
CA LYS A 35 -27.88 -3.66 -12.99
C LYS A 35 -28.13 -5.17 -12.91
N ARG A 36 -28.41 -5.84 -14.03
CA ARG A 36 -28.68 -7.29 -14.05
C ARG A 36 -27.41 -8.09 -13.82
N ILE A 37 -26.34 -7.78 -14.55
CA ILE A 37 -25.02 -8.40 -14.35
C ILE A 37 -24.58 -8.22 -12.89
N SER A 38 -24.69 -6.99 -12.40
CA SER A 38 -24.37 -6.63 -11.03
C SER A 38 -25.17 -7.44 -9.99
N ALA A 39 -26.48 -7.63 -10.21
CA ALA A 39 -27.32 -8.45 -9.34
C ALA A 39 -26.90 -9.92 -9.37
N THR A 40 -26.62 -10.49 -10.55
CA THR A 40 -26.15 -11.89 -10.70
C THR A 40 -24.85 -12.13 -9.93
N PHE A 41 -23.84 -11.26 -10.05
CA PHE A 41 -22.58 -11.41 -9.30
C PHE A 41 -22.79 -11.27 -7.78
N LYS A 42 -23.75 -10.45 -7.35
CA LYS A 42 -24.11 -10.31 -5.94
C LYS A 42 -24.81 -11.56 -5.40
N GLU A 43 -25.77 -12.10 -6.15
CA GLU A 43 -26.48 -13.35 -5.82
C GLU A 43 -25.53 -14.54 -5.78
N ALA A 44 -24.53 -14.57 -6.66
CA ALA A 44 -23.46 -15.58 -6.66
C ALA A 44 -22.39 -15.36 -5.57
N HIS A 45 -22.55 -14.37 -4.69
CA HIS A 45 -21.58 -14.01 -3.64
C HIS A 45 -20.17 -13.66 -4.13
N PHE A 46 -20.01 -13.27 -5.40
CA PHE A 46 -18.74 -12.77 -5.92
C PHE A 46 -18.48 -11.31 -5.57
N ILE A 47 -19.53 -10.55 -5.24
CA ILE A 47 -19.44 -9.17 -4.75
C ILE A 47 -20.37 -8.96 -3.54
N GLU A 48 -19.93 -8.18 -2.55
CA GLU A 48 -20.65 -7.97 -1.29
C GLU A 48 -21.53 -6.71 -1.31
N LYS A 49 -20.93 -5.56 -1.67
CA LYS A 49 -21.55 -4.23 -1.68
C LYS A 49 -20.97 -3.38 -2.81
N TYR A 50 -21.78 -2.50 -3.39
CA TYR A 50 -21.33 -1.59 -4.45
C TYR A 50 -20.36 -0.55 -3.89
N GLY A 51 -19.25 -0.33 -4.59
CA GLY A 51 -18.30 0.76 -4.32
C GLY A 51 -17.11 0.44 -3.41
N SER A 52 -17.15 -0.61 -2.59
CA SER A 52 -16.06 -0.91 -1.64
C SER A 52 -14.88 -1.68 -2.24
N GLY A 53 -14.98 -2.13 -3.49
CA GLY A 53 -13.97 -2.99 -4.12
C GLY A 53 -12.62 -2.30 -4.28
N ILE A 54 -12.60 -1.05 -4.77
CA ILE A 54 -11.36 -0.29 -5.02
C ILE A 54 -10.59 -0.05 -3.72
N LYS A 55 -11.28 0.41 -2.68
CA LYS A 55 -10.70 0.61 -1.34
C LYS A 55 -10.04 -0.67 -0.82
N ARG A 56 -10.75 -1.80 -0.88
CA ARG A 56 -10.23 -3.10 -0.42
C ARG A 56 -9.01 -3.56 -1.21
N ILE A 57 -8.95 -3.27 -2.51
CA ILE A 57 -7.75 -3.53 -3.30
C ILE A 57 -6.61 -2.65 -2.77
N GLN A 58 -6.82 -1.34 -2.60
CA GLN A 58 -5.78 -0.44 -2.07
C GLN A 58 -5.28 -0.86 -0.69
N GLU A 59 -6.19 -1.17 0.24
CA GLU A 59 -5.87 -1.67 1.58
C GLU A 59 -5.12 -3.00 1.52
N GLY A 60 -5.53 -3.91 0.62
CA GLY A 60 -4.84 -5.16 0.37
C GLY A 60 -3.39 -4.92 -0.02
N PHE A 61 -3.12 -4.09 -1.03
CA PHE A 61 -1.75 -3.77 -1.44
C PHE A 61 -0.95 -3.08 -0.32
N ALA A 62 -1.57 -2.14 0.39
CA ALA A 62 -0.95 -1.46 1.53
C ALA A 62 -0.56 -2.44 2.64
N SER A 63 -1.41 -3.43 2.96
CA SER A 63 -1.15 -4.43 4.00
C SER A 63 0.09 -5.30 3.72
N TYR A 64 0.43 -5.48 2.44
CA TYR A 64 1.65 -6.17 2.01
C TYR A 64 2.83 -5.21 1.74
N GLY A 65 2.68 -3.91 2.02
CA GLY A 65 3.71 -2.89 1.75
C GLY A 65 4.01 -2.70 0.25
N LEU A 66 3.09 -3.12 -0.62
CA LEU A 66 3.22 -3.00 -2.06
C LEU A 66 2.82 -1.60 -2.53
N ARG A 67 3.26 -1.22 -3.72
CA ARG A 67 2.75 0.01 -4.37
C ARG A 67 1.25 -0.11 -4.60
N PRO A 68 0.47 0.96 -4.35
CA PRO A 68 -0.95 0.95 -4.67
C PRO A 68 -1.15 0.71 -6.18
N PRO A 69 -2.22 0.01 -6.58
CA PRO A 69 -2.56 -0.13 -7.99
C PRO A 69 -2.77 1.24 -8.63
N VAL A 70 -2.38 1.37 -9.90
CA VAL A 70 -2.67 2.55 -10.71
C VAL A 70 -3.99 2.31 -11.43
N PHE A 71 -4.93 3.24 -11.27
CA PHE A 71 -6.22 3.26 -11.95
C PHE A 71 -6.25 4.46 -12.88
N GLU A 72 -6.61 4.27 -14.14
CA GLU A 72 -6.69 5.36 -15.10
C GLU A 72 -7.70 5.09 -16.22
N ASN A 73 -8.29 6.16 -16.76
CA ASN A 73 -8.93 6.09 -18.06
C ASN A 73 -7.82 6.15 -19.11
N PHE A 74 -7.71 5.10 -19.93
CA PHE A 74 -6.69 4.98 -20.95
C PHE A 74 -7.33 4.72 -22.31
N GLN A 75 -7.12 5.62 -23.26
CA GLN A 75 -7.77 5.59 -24.59
C GLN A 75 -9.30 5.53 -24.47
N HIS A 76 -9.90 4.41 -24.87
CA HIS A 76 -11.35 4.17 -24.84
C HIS A 76 -11.78 3.22 -23.70
N GLY A 77 -10.93 3.02 -22.70
CA GLY A 77 -11.16 2.04 -21.64
C GLY A 77 -10.67 2.47 -20.27
N PHE A 78 -10.90 1.59 -19.32
CA PHE A 78 -10.38 1.69 -17.96
C PHE A 78 -9.23 0.71 -17.79
N ARG A 79 -8.08 1.19 -17.32
CA ARG A 79 -6.88 0.41 -17.11
C ARG A 79 -6.53 0.34 -15.62
N VAL A 80 -6.14 -0.84 -15.17
CA VAL A 80 -5.60 -1.10 -13.83
C VAL A 80 -4.24 -1.78 -13.96
N ILE A 81 -3.21 -1.19 -13.36
CA ILE A 81 -1.87 -1.76 -13.32
C ILE A 81 -1.52 -2.08 -11.88
N VAL A 82 -1.23 -3.35 -11.60
CA VAL A 82 -0.72 -3.81 -10.29
C VAL A 82 0.73 -4.24 -10.43
N SER A 83 1.50 -4.10 -9.35
CA SER A 83 2.93 -4.41 -9.35
C SER A 83 3.33 -5.07 -8.04
N SER A 84 4.24 -6.05 -8.10
CA SER A 84 4.84 -6.71 -6.93
C SER A 84 5.96 -5.89 -6.28
N LYS A 85 6.26 -4.69 -6.80
CA LYS A 85 7.22 -3.75 -6.21
C LYS A 85 6.71 -3.20 -4.88
N LEU A 86 7.62 -3.12 -3.92
CA LEU A 86 7.35 -2.52 -2.61
C LEU A 86 7.24 -1.00 -2.75
N LEU A 87 6.38 -0.38 -1.94
CA LEU A 87 6.15 1.07 -1.94
C LEU A 87 7.47 1.84 -1.77
N PHE A 88 8.33 1.32 -0.91
CA PHE A 88 9.56 1.96 -0.46
C PHE A 88 10.82 1.47 -1.20
N GLU A 89 10.69 1.01 -2.44
CA GLU A 89 11.84 0.66 -3.28
C GLU A 89 12.37 1.83 -4.12
N SER A 90 11.59 2.89 -4.36
CA SER A 90 12.10 4.13 -4.99
C SER A 90 12.91 4.96 -4.01
N ASN A 91 13.88 5.74 -4.50
CA ASN A 91 14.72 6.60 -3.64
C ASN A 91 13.90 7.56 -2.77
N GLU A 92 12.85 8.18 -3.33
CA GLU A 92 11.93 9.05 -2.58
C GLU A 92 11.19 8.28 -1.48
N GLY A 93 10.59 7.13 -1.82
CA GLY A 93 9.88 6.29 -0.84
C GLY A 93 10.81 5.73 0.24
N VAL A 94 12.05 5.39 -0.09
CA VAL A 94 13.05 4.99 0.91
C VAL A 94 13.30 6.15 1.88
N SER A 95 13.47 7.38 1.39
CA SER A 95 13.74 8.55 2.25
C SER A 95 12.58 8.83 3.21
N GLU A 96 11.36 8.89 2.70
CA GLU A 96 10.15 9.09 3.53
C GLU A 96 9.97 7.99 4.56
N GLY A 97 10.10 6.73 4.14
CA GLY A 97 9.98 5.58 5.03
C GLY A 97 11.04 5.53 6.14
N VAL A 98 12.28 5.87 5.80
CA VAL A 98 13.37 6.00 6.79
C VAL A 98 13.06 7.11 7.79
N ASN A 99 12.54 8.25 7.36
CA ASN A 99 12.14 9.35 8.24
C ASN A 99 10.98 8.97 9.15
N LEU A 100 9.98 8.23 8.64
CA LEU A 100 8.87 7.70 9.44
C LEU A 100 9.38 6.75 10.53
N LEU A 101 10.25 5.80 10.17
CA LEU A 101 10.86 4.88 11.13
C LEU A 101 11.69 5.63 12.19
N PHE A 102 12.50 6.61 11.78
CA PHE A 102 13.29 7.42 12.70
C PHE A 102 12.39 8.15 13.72
N ASN A 103 11.29 8.74 13.25
CA ASN A 103 10.30 9.36 14.13
C ASN A 103 9.66 8.37 15.10
N GLN A 104 9.37 7.13 14.65
CA GLN A 104 8.83 6.09 15.53
C GLN A 104 9.81 5.62 16.61
N ILE A 105 11.10 5.53 16.29
CA ILE A 105 12.12 5.19 17.30
C ILE A 105 12.28 6.36 18.30
N ARG A 106 12.12 7.60 17.83
CA ARG A 106 12.14 8.79 18.69
C ARG A 106 10.97 8.83 19.67
N THR A 107 9.76 8.49 19.23
CA THR A 107 8.57 8.46 20.09
C THR A 107 8.52 7.21 20.98
N ASN A 108 9.02 6.07 20.49
CA ASN A 108 9.00 4.78 21.17
C ASN A 108 10.41 4.19 21.30
N PRO A 109 11.28 4.80 22.12
CA PRO A 109 12.65 4.33 22.26
C PRO A 109 12.71 2.95 22.97
N GLY A 110 13.73 2.16 22.64
CA GLY A 110 13.95 0.83 23.21
C GLY A 110 13.06 -0.26 22.65
N LYS A 111 12.28 0.01 21.58
CA LYS A 111 11.49 -1.02 20.89
C LYS A 111 12.31 -1.79 19.86
N ARG A 112 11.90 -3.04 19.59
CA ARG A 112 12.54 -3.96 18.63
C ARG A 112 11.85 -3.90 17.27
N ALA A 113 12.53 -4.43 16.24
CA ALA A 113 12.01 -4.50 14.88
C ALA A 113 10.58 -5.09 14.79
N PRO A 114 10.19 -6.18 15.50
CA PRO A 114 8.82 -6.70 15.42
C PRO A 114 7.75 -5.71 15.88
N PHE A 115 8.04 -4.87 16.88
CA PHE A 115 7.12 -3.82 17.30
C PHE A 115 6.97 -2.75 16.21
N LEU A 116 8.08 -2.29 15.64
CA LEU A 116 8.09 -1.26 14.60
C LEU A 116 7.40 -1.72 13.31
N VAL A 117 7.51 -3.00 12.98
CA VAL A 117 6.80 -3.65 11.86
C VAL A 117 5.28 -3.57 12.05
N ASN A 118 4.80 -3.92 13.24
CA ASN A 118 3.37 -3.88 13.55
C ASN A 118 2.84 -2.45 13.62
N GLU A 119 3.63 -1.52 14.18
CA GLU A 119 3.25 -0.12 14.31
C GLU A 119 3.15 0.58 12.96
N LEU A 120 4.11 0.33 12.07
CA LEU A 120 4.15 0.96 10.74
C LEU A 120 3.29 0.22 9.70
N LEU A 121 2.84 -1.00 10.01
CA LEU A 121 2.20 -1.92 9.06
C LEU A 121 3.08 -2.15 7.81
N VAL A 122 4.40 -2.20 8.03
CA VAL A 122 5.41 -2.35 6.96
C VAL A 122 6.09 -3.72 7.09
N PRO A 123 6.30 -4.46 5.98
CA PRO A 123 6.97 -5.75 6.02
C PRO A 123 8.34 -5.71 6.71
N VAL A 124 8.66 -6.78 7.45
CA VAL A 124 9.92 -6.94 8.23
C VAL A 124 11.16 -6.55 7.43
N LYS A 125 11.26 -7.05 6.19
CA LYS A 125 12.41 -6.81 5.30
C LYS A 125 12.66 -5.32 5.02
N ILE A 126 11.60 -4.51 4.91
CA ILE A 126 11.72 -3.07 4.69
C ILE A 126 12.18 -2.37 5.96
N VAL A 127 11.58 -2.71 7.11
CA VAL A 127 11.99 -2.16 8.41
C VAL A 127 13.46 -2.48 8.70
N GLU A 128 13.90 -3.71 8.45
CA GLU A 128 15.30 -4.10 8.59
C GLU A 128 16.24 -3.30 7.66
N ARG A 129 15.84 -3.09 6.41
CA ARG A 129 16.59 -2.24 5.47
C ARG A 129 16.71 -0.81 5.97
N TRP A 130 15.63 -0.21 6.47
CA TRP A 130 15.65 1.14 7.03
C TRP A 130 16.46 1.26 8.32
N LEU A 131 16.34 0.28 9.22
CA LEU A 131 17.15 0.21 10.44
C LEU A 131 18.65 0.15 10.10
N LYS A 132 19.01 -0.58 9.05
CA LYS A 132 20.39 -0.61 8.55
C LYS A 132 20.84 0.78 8.09
N ILE A 133 20.04 1.47 7.25
CA ILE A 133 20.34 2.83 6.79
C ILE A 133 20.56 3.79 7.97
N LEU A 134 19.65 3.80 8.94
CA LEU A 134 19.76 4.71 10.10
C LEU A 134 20.97 4.40 11.00
N ARG A 135 21.39 3.14 11.10
CA ARG A 135 22.59 2.73 11.83
C ARG A 135 23.86 3.11 11.10
N ASP A 136 23.89 2.89 9.79
CA ASP A 136 25.02 3.24 8.92
C ASP A 136 25.20 4.78 8.91
N ASP A 137 24.10 5.54 8.95
CA ASP A 137 24.07 7.01 9.14
C ASP A 137 24.38 7.48 10.57
N HIS A 138 24.62 6.56 11.52
CA HIS A 138 24.85 6.85 12.94
C HIS A 138 23.73 7.62 13.66
N LYS A 139 22.49 7.56 13.18
CA LYS A 139 21.33 8.23 13.80
C LYS A 139 20.70 7.41 14.92
N ILE A 140 20.87 6.09 14.88
CA ILE A 140 20.35 5.16 15.88
C ILE A 140 21.38 4.10 16.26
N GLU A 141 21.17 3.46 17.40
CA GLU A 141 21.92 2.29 17.84
C GLU A 141 21.02 1.27 18.56
N PHE A 142 21.45 0.01 18.56
CA PHE A 142 20.76 -1.04 19.32
C PHE A 142 21.42 -1.18 20.70
N ARG A 143 20.65 -0.97 21.77
CA ARG A 143 21.12 -1.11 23.16
C ARG A 143 20.49 -2.32 23.82
N GLY A 144 21.29 -3.09 24.57
CA GLY A 144 20.86 -4.26 25.33
C GLY A 144 21.12 -5.59 24.63
N ALA A 145 20.71 -6.70 25.26
CA ALA A 145 20.95 -8.04 24.71
C ALA A 145 20.11 -8.29 23.44
N PRO A 146 20.57 -9.08 22.46
CA PRO A 146 19.84 -9.30 21.20
C PRO A 146 18.38 -9.75 21.36
N LYS A 147 18.05 -10.44 22.47
CA LYS A 147 16.71 -10.95 22.78
C LYS A 147 15.81 -9.97 23.56
N SER A 148 16.35 -8.95 24.23
CA SER A 148 15.61 -8.05 25.13
C SER A 148 15.90 -6.56 24.95
N GLY A 149 16.96 -6.21 24.20
CA GLY A 149 17.34 -4.84 23.86
C GLY A 149 16.42 -4.22 22.82
N GLY A 150 16.76 -3.02 22.35
CA GLY A 150 15.98 -2.29 21.37
C GLY A 150 16.73 -1.12 20.75
N TYR A 151 16.07 -0.40 19.84
CA TYR A 151 16.67 0.72 19.12
C TYR A 151 16.48 2.04 19.86
N TRP A 152 17.53 2.85 19.90
CA TRP A 152 17.58 4.16 20.52
C TRP A 152 18.20 5.16 19.56
N LEU A 153 17.88 6.44 19.71
CA LEU A 153 18.62 7.50 19.03
C LEU A 153 20.03 7.57 19.61
N LYS A 154 20.99 7.88 18.73
CA LYS A 154 22.37 8.11 19.10
C LYS A 154 22.60 9.58 19.45
#